data_AF-A0A7C3F481-F1
#
_entry.id   AF-A0A7C3F481-F1
#
_cell.length_a   1.000
_cell.length_b   1.000
_cell.length_c   1.000
_cell.angle_alpha   90.00
_cell.angle_beta   90.00
_cell.angle_gamma   90.00
#
_symmetry.space_group_name_H-M   'P 1'
#
loop_
_entity.id
_entity.type
_entity.pdbx_description
1 polymer ?
#
loop_
_entity_poly.entity_id
_entity_poly.type
_entity_poly.pdbx_seq_one_letter_code
_entity_poly.pdbx_strand_id
1 'polypeptide(L)'
;MRLLFIGIDCLGLYRFERFLKPRLPQIAAWGECHAPLPRTGPSWTSILTGLTMEEHGVTSLLGTAREGSKTFQDLVGKYIFEGLPGSVGVFNLPTTYPPRCRPGDWMISGYPFDPVCCPADLLNGIDYIGDYAHLIVDLRGVEGKSYLWPEEYDNDTAFAIMQLVERVHLRALRRLPGVEYLFVCTTYYDRVAHQCHQLGPAEQNDPLDDAARFVVDWVDQLLDLFSADTVVMVSDHGWSQRENWHSHTGFWCMWGAGVPELGRVDIMNHELRGRVETALSVTDPQIEGRLRALGYVE
;
A
#
# COMPACT_ATOMS: atom_id res chain seq x y z
N MET A 1 -9.09 16.13 -5.21
CA MET A 1 -7.83 15.38 -5.41
C MET A 1 -7.96 14.64 -6.72
N ARG A 2 -6.89 14.43 -7.48
CA ARG A 2 -6.97 13.68 -8.76
C ARG A 2 -6.92 12.18 -8.53
N LEU A 3 -5.96 11.72 -7.71
CA LEU A 3 -5.79 10.30 -7.39
C LEU A 3 -5.76 10.06 -5.89
N LEU A 4 -6.54 9.09 -5.44
CA LEU A 4 -6.33 8.39 -4.18
C LEU A 4 -5.92 6.94 -4.47
N PHE A 5 -4.69 6.58 -4.15
CA PHE A 5 -4.15 5.23 -4.29
C PHE A 5 -4.02 4.59 -2.91
N ILE A 6 -4.74 3.50 -2.69
CA ILE A 6 -4.84 2.80 -1.40
C ILE A 6 -4.19 1.42 -1.52
N GLY A 7 -3.06 1.25 -0.84
CA GLY A 7 -2.43 -0.04 -0.65
C GLY A 7 -2.92 -0.76 0.60
N ILE A 8 -3.19 -2.04 0.49
CA ILE A 8 -3.50 -2.92 1.62
C ILE A 8 -2.56 -4.10 1.52
N ASP A 9 -1.63 -4.24 2.46
CA ASP A 9 -0.66 -5.34 2.43
C ASP A 9 -1.37 -6.69 2.69
N CYS A 10 -1.10 -7.68 1.82
CA CYS A 10 -1.45 -9.08 2.01
C CYS A 10 -2.95 -9.47 2.01
N LEU A 11 -3.87 -8.57 1.68
CA LEU A 11 -5.30 -8.90 1.57
C LEU A 11 -5.59 -9.65 0.25
N GLY A 12 -6.04 -10.90 0.35
CA GLY A 12 -6.38 -11.72 -0.82
C GLY A 12 -7.75 -11.42 -1.43
N LEU A 13 -7.94 -11.81 -2.71
CA LEU A 13 -9.17 -11.57 -3.46
C LEU A 13 -10.44 -12.08 -2.73
N TYR A 14 -10.39 -13.25 -2.10
CA TYR A 14 -11.55 -13.84 -1.41
C TYR A 14 -12.18 -12.87 -0.38
N ARG A 15 -11.35 -12.22 0.44
CA ARG A 15 -11.85 -11.27 1.45
C ARG A 15 -12.20 -9.92 0.86
N PHE A 16 -11.49 -9.50 -0.18
CA PHE A 16 -11.91 -8.34 -0.97
C PHE A 16 -13.33 -8.54 -1.52
N GLU A 17 -13.61 -9.66 -2.20
CA GLU A 17 -14.92 -9.95 -2.78
C GLU A 17 -16.02 -10.04 -1.72
N ARG A 18 -15.69 -10.57 -0.54
CA ARG A 18 -16.63 -10.75 0.56
C ARG A 18 -16.95 -9.45 1.31
N PHE A 19 -15.97 -8.57 1.52
CA PHE A 19 -16.12 -7.42 2.43
C PHE A 19 -16.01 -6.05 1.75
N LEU A 20 -15.07 -5.86 0.82
CA LEU A 20 -14.83 -4.57 0.14
C LEU A 20 -15.70 -4.41 -1.10
N LYS A 21 -15.69 -5.41 -2.00
CA LYS A 21 -16.42 -5.38 -3.27
C LYS A 21 -17.90 -5.00 -3.14
N PRO A 22 -18.67 -5.47 -2.14
CA PRO A 22 -20.07 -5.09 -1.99
C PRO A 22 -20.30 -3.60 -1.70
N ARG A 23 -19.27 -2.87 -1.25
CA ARG A 23 -19.31 -1.42 -1.00
C ARG A 23 -18.83 -0.58 -2.19
N LEU A 24 -18.26 -1.21 -3.23
CA LEU A 24 -17.74 -0.49 -4.39
C LEU A 24 -18.87 0.02 -5.29
N PRO A 25 -18.64 1.13 -6.03
CA PRO A 25 -19.57 1.55 -7.07
C PRO A 25 -19.69 0.48 -8.15
N GLN A 26 -20.87 0.38 -8.77
CA GLN A 26 -21.13 -0.59 -9.84
C GLN A 26 -20.21 -0.44 -11.07
N ILE A 27 -19.63 0.75 -11.24
CA ILE A 27 -18.73 1.12 -12.34
C ILE A 27 -17.25 0.86 -12.01
N ALA A 28 -16.95 0.01 -11.03
CA ALA A 28 -15.56 -0.34 -10.72
C ALA A 28 -15.01 -1.42 -11.67
N ALA A 29 -13.77 -1.24 -12.10
CA ALA A 29 -12.90 -2.31 -12.59
C ALA A 29 -12.26 -3.00 -11.39
N TRP A 30 -12.11 -4.32 -11.41
CA TRP A 30 -11.47 -5.06 -10.31
C TRP A 30 -11.01 -6.44 -10.76
N GLY A 31 -10.20 -7.12 -9.96
CA GLY A 31 -9.84 -8.52 -10.22
C GLY A 31 -8.66 -8.98 -9.39
N GLU A 32 -8.11 -10.14 -9.77
CA GLU A 32 -6.87 -10.64 -9.20
C GLU A 32 -5.69 -9.77 -9.60
N CYS A 33 -4.81 -9.47 -8.65
CA CYS A 33 -3.51 -8.88 -8.90
C CYS A 33 -2.46 -9.96 -8.62
N HIS A 34 -1.88 -10.53 -9.68
CA HIS A 34 -0.94 -11.63 -9.58
C HIS A 34 0.48 -11.12 -9.32
N ALA A 35 1.06 -11.57 -8.21
CA ALA A 35 2.46 -11.39 -7.87
C ALA A 35 3.24 -12.68 -8.18
N PRO A 36 4.23 -12.64 -9.11
CA PRO A 36 5.09 -13.79 -9.38
C PRO A 36 5.79 -14.33 -8.13
N LEU A 37 6.10 -13.46 -7.18
CA LEU A 37 6.69 -13.78 -5.89
C LEU A 37 5.88 -13.07 -4.80
N PRO A 38 5.18 -13.78 -3.89
CA PRO A 38 4.24 -13.19 -2.93
C PRO A 38 5.00 -12.59 -1.76
N ARG A 39 5.70 -11.49 -2.05
CA ARG A 39 6.59 -10.78 -1.13
C ARG A 39 6.44 -9.28 -1.35
N THR A 40 6.37 -8.54 -0.26
CA THR A 40 6.24 -7.08 -0.20
C THR A 40 7.20 -6.35 -1.12
N GLY A 41 8.50 -6.64 -1.00
CA GLY A 41 9.56 -5.93 -1.72
C GLY A 41 9.39 -5.91 -3.24
N PRO A 42 9.46 -7.07 -3.91
CA PRO A 42 9.32 -7.17 -5.35
C PRO A 42 7.92 -6.76 -5.83
N SER A 43 6.86 -7.14 -5.10
CA SER A 43 5.48 -6.90 -5.54
C SER A 43 5.10 -5.42 -5.54
N TRP A 44 5.38 -4.70 -4.45
CA TRP A 44 5.15 -3.24 -4.41
C TRP A 44 6.01 -2.50 -5.44
N THR A 45 7.27 -2.92 -5.61
CA THR A 45 8.13 -2.31 -6.63
C THR A 45 7.54 -2.50 -8.03
N SER A 46 7.09 -3.72 -8.38
CA SER A 46 6.45 -4.00 -9.67
C SER A 46 5.18 -3.17 -9.88
N ILE A 47 4.31 -3.09 -8.87
CA ILE A 47 3.08 -2.28 -8.91
C ILE A 47 3.38 -0.81 -9.20
N LEU A 48 4.33 -0.24 -8.47
CA LEU A 48 4.57 1.20 -8.50
C LEU A 48 5.45 1.63 -9.68
N THR A 49 6.31 0.75 -10.17
CA THR A 49 7.18 1.06 -11.31
C THR A 49 6.62 0.58 -12.64
N GLY A 50 5.65 -0.34 -12.63
CA GLY A 50 5.16 -1.01 -13.84
C GLY A 50 6.20 -1.90 -14.52
N LEU A 51 7.29 -2.21 -13.82
CA LEU A 51 8.36 -3.08 -14.28
C LEU A 51 8.18 -4.47 -13.71
N THR A 52 8.63 -5.48 -14.44
CA THR A 52 8.78 -6.85 -13.92
C THR A 52 9.92 -6.93 -12.90
N MET A 53 9.96 -8.01 -12.12
CA MET A 53 11.01 -8.25 -11.12
C MET A 53 12.40 -8.29 -11.75
N GLU A 54 12.50 -8.87 -12.94
CA GLU A 54 13.73 -8.95 -13.73
C GLU A 54 14.23 -7.56 -14.17
N GLU A 55 13.31 -6.66 -14.53
CA GLU A 55 13.65 -5.31 -14.99
C GLU A 55 14.05 -4.38 -13.84
N HIS A 56 13.29 -4.39 -12.73
CA HIS A 56 13.59 -3.51 -11.60
C HIS A 56 14.65 -4.08 -10.65
N GLY A 57 14.92 -5.39 -10.67
CA GLY A 57 16.00 -6.05 -9.93
C GLY A 57 15.88 -5.98 -8.39
N VAL A 58 14.67 -5.81 -7.86
CA VAL A 58 14.41 -5.86 -6.40
C VAL A 58 13.99 -7.27 -6.08
N THR A 59 14.87 -8.01 -5.40
CA THR A 59 14.71 -9.45 -5.12
C THR A 59 14.61 -9.73 -3.62
N SER A 60 15.00 -8.76 -2.77
CA SER A 60 14.85 -8.86 -1.32
C SER A 60 13.37 -8.85 -0.92
N LEU A 61 12.99 -9.75 0.00
CA LEU A 61 11.61 -9.91 0.47
C LEU A 61 10.94 -8.61 0.92
N LEU A 62 11.72 -7.66 1.43
CA LEU A 62 11.23 -6.38 1.96
C LEU A 62 11.75 -5.16 1.19
N GLY A 63 12.36 -5.36 0.02
CA GLY A 63 12.93 -4.28 -0.79
C GLY A 63 14.19 -3.65 -0.20
N THR A 64 14.92 -4.40 0.63
CA THR A 64 16.19 -3.95 1.24
C THR A 64 17.39 -4.29 0.36
N ALA A 65 18.51 -3.60 0.54
CA ALA A 65 19.77 -3.86 -0.16
C ALA A 65 20.48 -5.14 0.38
N ARG A 66 19.83 -6.30 0.26
CA ARG A 66 20.37 -7.61 0.64
C ARG A 66 20.67 -8.42 -0.60
N GLU A 67 21.80 -9.14 -0.58
CA GLU A 67 22.15 -10.12 -1.63
C GLU A 67 22.18 -9.52 -3.05
N GLY A 68 22.55 -8.24 -3.18
CA GLY A 68 22.58 -7.54 -4.47
C GLY A 68 21.22 -7.07 -4.98
N SER A 69 20.15 -7.23 -4.20
CA SER A 69 18.85 -6.62 -4.50
C SER A 69 18.96 -5.10 -4.62
N LYS A 70 18.38 -4.54 -5.69
CA LYS A 70 18.14 -3.11 -5.79
C LYS A 70 17.14 -2.65 -4.74
N THR A 71 17.04 -1.34 -4.57
CA THR A 71 16.17 -0.65 -3.63
C THR A 71 15.48 0.54 -4.28
N PHE A 72 14.67 1.25 -3.51
CA PHE A 72 14.10 2.54 -3.92
C PHE A 72 15.14 3.53 -4.43
N GLN A 73 16.33 3.58 -3.81
CA GLN A 73 17.42 4.49 -4.20
C GLN A 73 17.93 4.21 -5.62
N ASP A 74 17.96 2.95 -6.04
CA ASP A 74 18.49 2.54 -7.35
C ASP A 74 17.51 2.81 -8.50
N LEU A 75 16.25 3.15 -8.17
CA LEU A 75 15.13 3.25 -9.10
C LEU A 75 14.59 4.69 -9.18
N VAL A 76 15.49 5.68 -9.22
CA VAL A 76 15.13 7.11 -9.33
C VAL A 76 14.31 7.39 -10.58
N GLY A 77 13.17 8.07 -10.40
CA GLY A 77 12.27 8.48 -11.48
C GLY A 77 11.50 7.32 -12.11
N LYS A 78 11.52 6.13 -11.49
CA LYS A 78 10.82 4.95 -11.99
C LYS A 78 9.46 4.76 -11.36
N TYR A 79 9.23 5.24 -10.14
CA TYR A 79 7.95 5.07 -9.46
C TYR A 79 6.91 6.00 -10.08
N ILE A 80 5.68 5.52 -10.24
CA ILE A 80 4.56 6.25 -10.86
C ILE A 80 4.44 7.67 -10.30
N PHE A 81 4.49 7.78 -8.98
CA PHE A 81 4.32 9.03 -8.25
C PHE A 81 5.42 10.07 -8.52
N GLU A 82 6.63 9.66 -8.90
CA GLU A 82 7.73 10.61 -9.21
C GLU A 82 7.50 11.34 -10.53
N GLY A 83 6.73 10.73 -11.42
CA GLY A 83 6.42 11.26 -12.74
C GLY A 83 5.06 11.95 -12.84
N LEU A 84 4.28 12.02 -11.76
CA LEU A 84 2.97 12.69 -11.77
C LEU A 84 3.13 14.22 -11.77
N PRO A 85 2.31 14.94 -12.55
CA PRO A 85 2.34 16.40 -12.60
C PRO A 85 1.51 16.99 -11.46
N GLY A 86 2.13 17.78 -10.58
CA GLY A 86 1.47 18.37 -9.42
C GLY A 86 2.02 17.84 -8.11
N SER A 87 1.36 18.20 -7.00
CA SER A 87 1.81 17.80 -5.66
C SER A 87 1.42 16.36 -5.33
N VAL A 88 2.39 15.63 -4.77
CA VAL A 88 2.27 14.21 -4.43
C VAL A 88 2.51 14.00 -2.94
N GLY A 89 1.61 13.26 -2.31
CA GLY A 89 1.77 12.77 -0.95
C GLY A 89 1.94 11.25 -0.95
N VAL A 90 2.93 10.74 -0.24
CA VAL A 90 3.14 9.30 -0.05
C VAL A 90 3.18 8.99 1.44
N PHE A 91 2.27 8.14 1.90
CA PHE A 91 2.07 7.81 3.31
C PHE A 91 2.19 6.30 3.51
N ASN A 92 3.23 5.87 4.21
CA ASN A 92 3.44 4.48 4.64
C ASN A 92 3.51 3.44 3.53
N LEU A 93 3.80 3.87 2.31
CA LEU A 93 3.96 2.98 1.18
C LEU A 93 5.24 2.13 1.35
N PRO A 94 5.18 0.79 1.24
CA PRO A 94 6.36 -0.05 1.33
C PRO A 94 7.39 0.27 0.24
N THR A 95 8.64 -0.11 0.49
CA THR A 95 9.76 0.05 -0.46
C THR A 95 10.03 1.48 -0.93
N THR A 96 9.77 2.49 -0.09
CA THR A 96 10.05 3.91 -0.39
C THR A 96 11.10 4.54 0.53
N TYR A 97 12.09 3.76 0.98
CA TYR A 97 13.16 4.25 1.85
C TYR A 97 14.51 4.42 1.12
N PRO A 98 15.26 5.50 1.41
CA PRO A 98 14.87 6.67 2.19
C PRO A 98 13.89 7.53 1.38
N PRO A 99 13.01 8.28 2.05
CA PRO A 99 12.02 9.09 1.40
C PRO A 99 12.68 10.21 0.59
N ARG A 100 12.10 10.54 -0.56
CA ARG A 100 12.52 11.66 -1.40
C ARG A 100 11.29 12.35 -1.97
N CYS A 101 11.38 13.65 -2.17
CA CYS A 101 10.26 14.49 -2.57
C CYS A 101 10.75 15.69 -3.40
N ARG A 102 9.94 16.12 -4.38
CA ARG A 102 10.17 17.38 -5.11
C ARG A 102 9.59 18.54 -4.29
N PRO A 103 9.90 19.81 -4.62
CA PRO A 103 9.24 20.95 -3.97
C PRO A 103 7.70 20.85 -4.09
N GLY A 104 7.02 20.89 -2.95
CA GLY A 104 5.55 20.75 -2.86
C GLY A 104 5.04 19.33 -2.65
N ASP A 105 5.89 18.31 -2.84
CA ASP A 105 5.58 16.93 -2.49
C ASP A 105 5.93 16.65 -1.02
N TRP A 106 5.36 15.57 -0.48
CA TRP A 106 5.79 15.00 0.79
C TRP A 106 5.76 13.47 0.76
N MET A 107 6.60 12.84 1.57
CA MET A 107 6.70 11.39 1.69
C MET A 107 7.03 11.00 3.12
N ILE A 108 6.32 10.01 3.65
CA ILE A 108 6.64 9.27 4.86
C ILE A 108 6.90 7.83 4.43
N SER A 109 8.12 7.33 4.66
CA SER A 109 8.46 5.97 4.23
C SER A 109 7.65 4.92 4.99
N GLY A 110 7.22 3.89 4.28
CA GLY A 110 6.53 2.75 4.88
C GLY A 110 7.44 1.67 5.43
N TYR A 111 6.78 0.62 5.93
CA TYR A 111 7.41 -0.62 6.37
C TYR A 111 8.35 -1.21 5.29
N PRO A 112 9.49 -1.85 5.65
CA PRO A 112 10.02 -2.11 6.99
C PRO A 112 10.94 -1.05 7.59
N PHE A 113 10.94 0.15 7.02
CA PHE A 113 11.94 1.14 7.36
C PHE A 113 11.46 2.05 8.48
N ASP A 114 12.41 2.78 9.06
CA ASP A 114 12.09 3.79 10.06
C ASP A 114 11.06 4.78 9.51
N PRO A 115 10.22 5.34 10.39
CA PRO A 115 9.27 6.41 10.08
C PRO A 115 9.98 7.73 9.75
N VAL A 116 10.83 7.76 8.73
CA VAL A 116 11.48 8.98 8.23
C VAL A 116 10.59 9.66 7.18
N CYS A 117 10.73 10.97 7.06
CA CYS A 117 9.93 11.77 6.14
C CYS A 117 10.76 12.75 5.29
N CYS A 118 10.15 13.18 4.18
CA CYS A 118 10.59 14.25 3.31
C CYS A 118 9.41 15.21 3.10
N PRO A 119 9.52 16.52 3.38
CA PRO A 119 10.66 17.16 4.04
C PRO A 119 10.85 16.67 5.48
N ALA A 120 12.05 16.84 6.04
CA ALA A 120 12.42 16.24 7.34
C ALA A 120 11.63 16.79 8.53
N ASP A 121 11.01 17.96 8.39
CA ASP A 121 10.18 18.64 9.39
C ASP A 121 8.68 18.39 9.20
N LEU A 122 8.28 17.57 8.22
CA LEU A 122 6.87 17.30 7.89
C LEU A 122 6.04 16.85 9.10
N LEU A 123 6.65 16.03 9.96
CA LEU A 123 5.98 15.45 11.12
C LEU A 123 6.05 16.32 12.39
N ASN A 124 6.64 17.52 12.32
CA ASN A 124 6.75 18.40 13.48
C ASN A 124 5.36 18.79 14.02
N GLY A 125 5.08 18.38 15.25
CA GLY A 125 3.80 18.64 15.91
C GLY A 125 2.64 17.76 15.42
N ILE A 126 2.92 16.70 14.66
CA ILE A 126 1.96 15.67 14.27
C ILE A 126 2.27 14.40 15.06
N ASP A 127 1.28 13.90 15.79
CA ASP A 127 1.40 12.59 16.45
C ASP A 127 1.47 11.51 15.38
N TYR A 128 2.66 10.94 15.19
CA TYR A 128 2.90 9.88 14.24
C TYR A 128 3.74 8.79 14.89
N ILE A 129 3.36 7.55 14.63
CA ILE A 129 4.05 6.34 15.07
C ILE A 129 4.36 5.57 13.80
N GLY A 130 5.50 4.87 13.74
CA GLY A 130 5.76 3.93 12.65
C GLY A 130 4.73 2.78 12.62
N ASP A 131 5.06 1.69 11.94
CA ASP A 131 4.21 0.50 12.01
C ASP A 131 4.21 -0.11 13.42
N TYR A 132 3.26 -1.01 13.70
CA TYR A 132 3.20 -1.83 14.91
C TYR A 132 4.58 -2.31 15.41
N ALA A 133 5.42 -2.86 14.53
CA ALA A 133 6.74 -3.36 14.92
C ALA A 133 7.63 -2.26 15.53
N HIS A 134 7.55 -1.02 15.03
CA HIS A 134 8.28 0.12 15.58
C HIS A 134 7.78 0.49 16.97
N LEU A 135 6.45 0.57 17.13
CA LEU A 135 5.84 0.87 18.43
C LEU A 135 6.27 -0.15 19.50
N ILE A 136 6.32 -1.42 19.15
CA ILE A 136 6.77 -2.47 20.07
C ILE A 136 8.23 -2.31 20.46
N VAL A 137 9.11 -1.99 19.50
CA VAL A 137 10.54 -1.74 19.78
C VAL A 137 10.68 -0.55 20.74
N ASP A 138 9.96 0.55 20.49
CA ASP A 138 9.99 1.75 21.31
C ASP A 138 9.49 1.50 22.74
N LEU A 139 8.35 0.80 22.89
CA LEU A 139 7.78 0.46 24.20
C LEU A 139 8.71 -0.43 25.05
N ARG A 140 9.59 -1.21 24.41
CA ARG A 140 10.51 -2.12 25.09
C ARG A 140 11.87 -1.51 25.38
N GLY A 141 12.25 -0.43 24.69
CA GLY A 141 13.60 0.11 24.76
C GLY A 141 14.68 -0.88 24.32
N VAL A 142 14.35 -1.80 23.39
CA VAL A 142 15.33 -2.78 22.88
C VAL A 142 16.18 -2.11 21.80
N GLU A 143 17.48 -2.04 22.05
CA GLU A 143 18.45 -1.60 21.04
C GLU A 143 18.59 -2.68 19.96
N GLY A 144 18.32 -2.31 18.70
CA GLY A 144 18.45 -3.18 17.54
C GLY A 144 17.10 -3.62 16.98
N LYS A 145 16.92 -3.33 15.68
CA LYS A 145 15.72 -3.69 14.89
C LYS A 145 15.74 -5.16 14.52
N SER A 146 15.69 -6.03 15.52
CA SER A 146 15.20 -7.37 15.26
C SER A 146 13.72 -7.21 14.90
N TYR A 147 13.26 -7.85 13.82
CA TYR A 147 11.86 -7.95 13.41
C TYR A 147 11.09 -8.77 14.45
N LEU A 148 11.08 -8.29 15.69
CA LEU A 148 10.40 -8.91 16.81
C LEU A 148 8.92 -8.76 16.52
N TRP A 149 8.34 -9.84 16.01
CA TRP A 149 6.95 -10.15 16.22
C TRP A 149 6.88 -10.63 17.67
N PRO A 150 6.43 -9.79 18.60
CA PRO A 150 6.41 -10.21 19.98
C PRO A 150 5.32 -11.27 20.16
N GLU A 151 5.74 -12.51 20.37
CA GLU A 151 4.90 -13.62 20.87
C GLU A 151 4.33 -13.37 22.29
N GLU A 152 4.49 -12.15 22.82
CA GLU A 152 4.23 -11.81 24.21
C GLU A 152 2.82 -11.26 24.46
N TYR A 153 2.14 -10.78 23.42
CA TYR A 153 0.75 -10.33 23.53
C TYR A 153 -0.19 -11.40 22.99
N ASP A 154 -1.30 -11.62 23.70
CA ASP A 154 -2.43 -12.34 23.14
C ASP A 154 -2.97 -11.61 21.89
N ASN A 155 -3.72 -12.36 21.07
CA ASN A 155 -4.29 -11.85 19.82
C ASN A 155 -5.10 -10.56 20.04
N ASP A 156 -5.94 -10.50 21.08
CA ASP A 156 -6.83 -9.38 21.35
C ASP A 156 -6.03 -8.09 21.64
N THR A 157 -4.99 -8.20 22.47
CA THR A 157 -4.11 -7.07 22.81
C THR A 157 -3.31 -6.61 21.59
N ALA A 158 -2.73 -7.56 20.84
CA ALA A 158 -1.97 -7.24 19.62
C ALA A 158 -2.86 -6.51 18.60
N PHE A 159 -4.07 -7.01 18.35
CA PHE A 159 -5.01 -6.39 17.42
C PHE A 159 -5.45 -5.01 17.88
N ALA A 160 -5.73 -4.82 19.17
CA ALA A 160 -6.09 -3.51 19.71
C ALA A 160 -4.99 -2.45 19.51
N ILE A 161 -3.72 -2.84 19.70
CA ILE A 161 -2.56 -1.96 19.45
C ILE A 161 -2.43 -1.67 17.96
N MET A 162 -2.51 -2.67 17.08
CA MET A 162 -2.44 -2.47 15.63
C MET A 162 -3.55 -1.53 15.13
N GLN A 163 -4.78 -1.69 15.63
CA GLN A 163 -5.88 -0.77 15.30
C GLN A 163 -5.66 0.65 15.87
N LEU A 164 -5.02 0.78 17.02
CA LEU A 164 -4.65 2.08 17.58
C LEU A 164 -3.64 2.80 16.68
N VAL A 165 -2.62 2.09 16.18
CA VAL A 165 -1.63 2.63 15.23
C VAL A 165 -2.34 3.17 13.99
N GLU A 166 -3.24 2.40 13.37
CA GLU A 166 -4.00 2.84 12.19
C GLU A 166 -4.90 4.06 12.48
N ARG A 167 -5.51 4.13 13.67
CA ARG A 167 -6.28 5.31 14.10
C ARG A 167 -5.39 6.54 14.29
N VAL A 168 -4.16 6.38 14.76
CA VAL A 168 -3.17 7.48 14.84
C VAL A 168 -2.75 7.91 13.44
N HIS A 169 -2.50 6.97 12.53
CA HIS A 169 -2.18 7.26 11.12
C HIS A 169 -3.27 8.06 10.43
N LEU A 170 -4.55 7.69 10.59
CA LEU A 170 -5.67 8.48 10.06
C LEU A 170 -5.76 9.89 10.65
N ARG A 171 -5.38 10.09 11.93
CA ARG A 171 -5.29 11.43 12.52
C ARG A 171 -4.11 12.23 11.96
N ALA A 172 -2.97 11.58 11.74
CA ALA A 172 -1.81 12.21 11.12
C ALA A 172 -2.13 12.68 9.69
N LEU A 173 -2.74 11.82 8.87
CA LEU A 173 -3.17 12.12 7.51
C LEU A 173 -4.05 13.37 7.42
N ARG A 174 -4.97 13.59 8.37
CA ARG A 174 -5.82 14.79 8.45
C ARG A 174 -5.05 16.10 8.66
N ARG A 175 -3.83 16.01 9.18
CA ARG A 175 -2.98 17.16 9.52
C ARG A 175 -1.90 17.42 8.48
N LEU A 176 -1.69 16.50 7.53
CA LEU A 176 -0.72 16.66 6.47
C LEU A 176 -1.21 17.65 5.39
N PRO A 177 -0.30 18.32 4.67
CA PRO A 177 -0.68 19.20 3.57
C PRO A 177 -1.48 18.47 2.49
N GLY A 178 -2.52 19.13 1.97
CA GLY A 178 -3.30 18.60 0.85
C GLY A 178 -2.46 18.44 -0.42
N VAL A 179 -2.75 17.40 -1.20
CA VAL A 179 -2.01 17.04 -2.43
C VAL A 179 -2.97 16.69 -3.56
N GLU A 180 -2.49 16.75 -4.81
CA GLU A 180 -3.24 16.33 -5.98
C GLU A 180 -3.28 14.81 -6.14
N TYR A 181 -2.22 14.11 -5.72
CA TYR A 181 -2.14 12.65 -5.76
C TYR A 181 -1.69 12.14 -4.40
N LEU A 182 -2.51 11.29 -3.78
CA LEU A 182 -2.20 10.68 -2.49
C LEU A 182 -2.03 9.17 -2.64
N PHE A 183 -0.91 8.66 -2.18
CA PHE A 183 -0.62 7.24 -2.04
C PHE A 183 -0.59 6.92 -0.55
N VAL A 184 -1.44 6.02 -0.09
CA VAL A 184 -1.53 5.60 1.31
C VAL A 184 -1.52 4.09 1.37
N CYS A 185 -0.78 3.50 2.30
CA CYS A 185 -0.77 2.05 2.51
C CYS A 185 -0.93 1.70 3.98
N THR A 186 -1.67 0.62 4.26
CA THR A 186 -1.73 -0.03 5.57
C THR A 186 -1.11 -1.42 5.50
N THR A 187 -0.42 -1.83 6.57
CA THR A 187 0.07 -3.20 6.75
C THR A 187 -0.79 -4.00 7.73
N TYR A 188 -1.88 -3.41 8.23
CA TYR A 188 -2.70 -3.98 9.32
C TYR A 188 -3.13 -5.42 9.07
N TYR A 189 -3.61 -5.73 7.86
CA TYR A 189 -4.07 -7.07 7.54
C TYR A 189 -2.93 -8.11 7.55
N ASP A 190 -1.78 -7.80 6.93
CA ASP A 190 -0.57 -8.62 7.00
C ASP A 190 -0.13 -8.85 8.46
N ARG A 191 -0.19 -7.81 9.30
CA ARG A 191 0.12 -7.90 10.73
C ARG A 191 -0.76 -8.87 11.49
N VAL A 192 -2.08 -8.78 11.28
CA VAL A 192 -3.01 -9.72 11.90
C VAL A 192 -2.77 -11.14 11.38
N ALA A 193 -2.51 -11.30 10.09
CA ALA A 193 -2.26 -12.61 9.48
C ALA A 193 -1.03 -13.32 10.07
N HIS A 194 0.08 -12.59 10.21
CA HIS A 194 1.28 -13.12 10.87
C HIS A 194 1.07 -13.43 12.36
N GLN A 195 0.32 -12.60 13.10
CA GLN A 195 0.00 -12.87 14.51
C GLN A 195 -0.82 -14.17 14.66
N CYS A 196 -1.83 -14.36 13.80
CA CYS A 196 -2.67 -15.56 13.81
C CYS A 196 -1.90 -16.82 13.42
N HIS A 197 -0.95 -16.70 12.48
CA HIS A 197 -0.05 -17.80 12.09
C HIS A 197 0.73 -18.34 13.30
N GLN A 198 1.19 -17.45 14.17
CA GLN A 198 2.03 -17.78 15.31
C GLN A 198 1.24 -18.39 16.48
N LEU A 199 0.06 -17.84 16.80
CA LEU A 199 -0.70 -18.24 18.00
C LEU A 199 -1.81 -19.25 17.73
N GLY A 200 -2.10 -19.57 16.47
CA GLY A 200 -3.21 -20.46 16.07
C GLY A 200 -4.57 -19.73 15.99
N PRO A 201 -5.59 -20.37 15.39
CA PRO A 201 -6.89 -19.75 15.18
C PRO A 201 -7.63 -19.51 16.50
N ALA A 202 -8.33 -18.37 16.60
CA ALA A 202 -9.24 -18.12 17.71
C ALA A 202 -10.47 -19.05 17.66
N GLU A 203 -11.03 -19.42 18.82
CA GLU A 203 -12.08 -20.45 18.92
C GLU A 203 -13.47 -20.01 18.42
N GLN A 204 -13.75 -18.71 18.28
CA GLN A 204 -15.12 -18.23 18.06
C GLN A 204 -15.33 -17.33 16.82
N ASN A 205 -14.30 -16.70 16.26
CA ASN A 205 -14.38 -15.91 15.02
C ASN A 205 -13.09 -16.08 14.20
N ASP A 206 -13.18 -15.95 12.87
CA ASP A 206 -11.99 -15.89 12.02
C ASP A 206 -11.34 -14.50 12.15
N PRO A 207 -10.19 -14.37 12.85
CA PRO A 207 -9.56 -13.06 13.08
C PRO A 207 -9.17 -12.36 11.78
N LEU A 208 -9.00 -13.08 10.67
CA LEU A 208 -8.73 -12.48 9.36
C LEU A 208 -9.99 -11.86 8.74
N ASP A 209 -11.17 -12.39 9.05
CA ASP A 209 -12.44 -11.76 8.65
C ASP A 209 -12.65 -10.46 9.43
N ASP A 210 -12.34 -10.45 10.73
CA ASP A 210 -12.40 -9.24 11.55
C ASP A 210 -11.36 -8.20 11.08
N ALA A 211 -10.16 -8.64 10.71
CA ALA A 211 -9.15 -7.76 10.14
C ALA A 211 -9.61 -7.15 8.80
N ALA A 212 -10.21 -7.94 7.92
CA ALA A 212 -10.74 -7.44 6.66
C ALA A 212 -11.89 -6.44 6.88
N ARG A 213 -12.78 -6.66 7.86
CA ARG A 213 -13.83 -5.69 8.23
C ARG A 213 -13.23 -4.38 8.74
N PHE A 214 -12.19 -4.44 9.58
CA PHE A 214 -11.49 -3.24 10.01
C PHE A 214 -10.85 -2.49 8.84
N VAL A 215 -10.22 -3.20 7.89
CA VAL A 215 -9.71 -2.58 6.65
C VAL A 215 -10.81 -1.89 5.87
N VAL A 216 -12.01 -2.47 5.80
CA VAL A 216 -13.15 -1.81 5.13
C VAL A 216 -13.52 -0.50 5.83
N ASP A 217 -13.63 -0.49 7.15
CA ASP A 217 -13.95 0.73 7.91
C ASP A 217 -12.81 1.78 7.84
N TRP A 218 -11.55 1.33 7.68
CA TRP A 218 -10.40 2.19 7.42
C TRP A 218 -10.45 2.80 6.01
N VAL A 219 -10.80 2.02 4.99
CA VAL A 219 -11.01 2.48 3.61
C VAL A 219 -12.15 3.51 3.56
N ASP A 220 -13.29 3.23 4.19
CA ASP A 220 -14.43 4.15 4.21
C ASP A 220 -14.03 5.51 4.83
N GLN A 221 -13.25 5.50 5.92
CA GLN A 221 -12.72 6.72 6.49
C GLN A 221 -11.77 7.48 5.55
N LEU A 222 -10.95 6.79 4.75
CA LEU A 222 -10.12 7.47 3.74
C LEU A 222 -10.96 8.10 2.64
N LEU A 223 -12.00 7.41 2.17
CA LEU A 223 -12.92 7.91 1.15
C LEU A 223 -13.73 9.12 1.65
N ASP A 224 -14.10 9.14 2.93
CA ASP A 224 -14.75 10.29 3.57
C ASP A 224 -13.79 11.48 3.72
N LEU A 225 -12.50 11.23 3.97
CA LEU A 225 -11.49 12.28 4.13
C LEU A 225 -11.01 12.88 2.82
N PHE A 226 -10.97 12.08 1.76
CA PHE A 226 -10.35 12.45 0.50
C PHE A 226 -11.30 12.19 -0.67
N SER A 227 -11.91 13.26 -1.18
CA SER A 227 -12.63 13.23 -2.46
C SER A 227 -11.63 13.23 -3.61
N ALA A 228 -11.54 12.12 -4.33
CA ALA A 228 -10.68 11.95 -5.50
C ALA A 228 -11.46 11.66 -6.79
N ASP A 229 -10.98 12.17 -7.92
CA ASP A 229 -11.56 11.93 -9.24
C ASP A 229 -11.38 10.47 -9.68
N THR A 230 -10.24 9.88 -9.33
CA THR A 230 -9.91 8.46 -9.54
C THR A 230 -9.46 7.84 -8.22
N VAL A 231 -9.98 6.65 -7.90
CA VAL A 231 -9.54 5.86 -6.75
C VAL A 231 -9.02 4.52 -7.23
N VAL A 232 -7.86 4.12 -6.70
CA VAL A 232 -7.24 2.82 -6.92
C VAL A 232 -7.08 2.15 -5.57
N MET A 233 -7.43 0.87 -5.47
CA MET A 233 -7.06 0.03 -4.34
C MET A 233 -6.35 -1.22 -4.82
N VAL A 234 -5.32 -1.63 -4.10
CA VAL A 234 -4.53 -2.81 -4.48
C VAL A 234 -3.94 -3.49 -3.26
N SER A 235 -3.86 -4.82 -3.34
CA SER A 235 -2.99 -5.63 -2.50
C SER A 235 -1.89 -6.22 -3.35
N ASP A 236 -0.66 -6.15 -2.84
CA ASP A 236 0.53 -6.62 -3.52
C ASP A 236 0.59 -8.14 -3.63
N HIS A 237 0.08 -8.83 -2.62
CA HIS A 237 -0.17 -10.27 -2.61
C HIS A 237 -1.35 -10.60 -1.69
N GLY A 238 -1.64 -11.88 -1.46
CA GLY A 238 -2.69 -12.31 -0.53
C GLY A 238 -2.17 -13.15 0.62
N TRP A 239 -3.08 -13.58 1.50
CA TRP A 239 -2.83 -14.60 2.51
C TRP A 239 -3.68 -15.85 2.26
N SER A 240 -3.03 -17.00 2.14
CA SER A 240 -3.66 -18.32 2.02
C SER A 240 -3.84 -18.95 3.39
N GLN A 241 -5.10 -19.09 3.85
CA GLN A 241 -5.39 -19.84 5.07
C GLN A 241 -5.02 -21.33 4.96
N ARG A 242 -5.17 -21.91 3.76
CA ARG A 242 -4.88 -23.32 3.52
C ARG A 242 -3.39 -23.63 3.69
N GLU A 243 -2.54 -22.73 3.20
CA GLU A 243 -1.09 -22.88 3.28
C GLU A 243 -0.52 -22.21 4.53
N ASN A 244 -1.36 -21.47 5.25
CA ASN A 244 -1.00 -20.62 6.38
C ASN A 244 0.20 -19.72 6.02
N TRP A 245 0.18 -19.13 4.82
CA TRP A 245 1.29 -18.39 4.24
C TRP A 245 0.83 -17.36 3.20
N HIS A 246 1.75 -16.52 2.73
CA HIS A 246 1.52 -15.59 1.62
C HIS A 246 1.12 -16.32 0.34
N SER A 247 0.12 -15.80 -0.38
CA SER A 247 -0.37 -16.33 -1.65
C SER A 247 -0.02 -15.39 -2.81
N HIS A 248 0.20 -15.94 -4.00
CA HIS A 248 0.51 -15.19 -5.23
C HIS A 248 -0.57 -14.22 -5.70
N THR A 249 -1.75 -14.23 -5.09
CA THR A 249 -2.91 -13.49 -5.57
C THR A 249 -3.38 -12.49 -4.53
N GLY A 250 -3.12 -11.21 -4.79
CA GLY A 250 -3.78 -10.09 -4.13
C GLY A 250 -5.10 -9.73 -4.84
N PHE A 251 -5.48 -8.47 -4.76
CA PHE A 251 -6.57 -7.91 -5.56
C PHE A 251 -6.16 -6.56 -6.11
N TRP A 252 -6.87 -6.10 -7.12
CA TRP A 252 -6.89 -4.68 -7.49
C TRP A 252 -8.32 -4.24 -7.77
N CYS A 253 -8.58 -2.95 -7.62
CA CYS A 253 -9.77 -2.30 -8.13
C CYS A 253 -9.52 -0.83 -8.41
N MET A 254 -10.29 -0.28 -9.35
CA MET A 254 -10.21 1.11 -9.76
C MET A 254 -11.59 1.62 -10.17
N TRP A 255 -11.92 2.84 -9.78
CA TRP A 255 -13.13 3.54 -10.23
C TRP A 255 -12.87 5.05 -10.31
N GLY A 256 -13.80 5.76 -10.96
CA GLY A 256 -13.73 7.20 -11.13
C GLY A 256 -13.58 7.61 -12.59
N ALA A 257 -13.13 8.84 -12.82
CA ALA A 257 -12.97 9.38 -14.16
C ALA A 257 -11.88 8.62 -14.94
N GLY A 258 -12.15 8.34 -16.21
CA GLY A 258 -11.18 7.75 -17.13
C GLY A 258 -10.93 6.24 -17.01
N VAL A 259 -11.59 5.53 -16.08
CA VAL A 259 -11.42 4.08 -15.95
C VAL A 259 -11.93 3.37 -17.22
N PRO A 260 -11.04 2.70 -17.98
CA PRO A 260 -11.36 2.27 -19.36
C PRO A 260 -12.20 0.99 -19.43
N GLU A 261 -12.15 0.18 -18.39
CA GLU A 261 -12.77 -1.15 -18.34
C GLU A 261 -13.72 -1.23 -17.14
N LEU A 262 -14.82 -1.97 -17.27
CA LEU A 262 -15.77 -2.20 -16.19
C LEU A 262 -15.86 -3.70 -15.91
N GLY A 263 -16.00 -4.09 -14.64
CA GLY A 263 -16.14 -5.48 -14.24
C GLY A 263 -14.83 -6.17 -13.87
N ARG A 264 -14.86 -7.52 -13.88
CA ARG A 264 -13.74 -8.35 -13.44
C ARG A 264 -12.70 -8.53 -14.54
N VAL A 265 -11.46 -8.15 -14.28
CA VAL A 265 -10.29 -8.38 -15.14
C VAL A 265 -9.09 -8.70 -14.25
N ASP A 266 -8.51 -9.87 -14.41
CA ASP A 266 -7.32 -10.29 -13.67
C ASP A 266 -6.06 -9.75 -14.37
N ILE A 267 -5.06 -9.32 -13.60
CA ILE A 267 -3.85 -8.64 -14.11
C ILE A 267 -2.59 -9.18 -13.44
N MET A 268 -1.45 -9.02 -14.10
CA MET A 268 -0.15 -9.06 -13.47
C MET A 268 0.12 -7.75 -12.73
N ASN A 269 0.81 -7.82 -11.59
CA ASN A 269 1.03 -6.65 -10.73
C ASN A 269 1.72 -5.46 -11.42
N HIS A 270 2.64 -5.71 -12.37
CA HIS A 270 3.32 -4.68 -13.16
C HIS A 270 2.42 -4.00 -14.20
N GLU A 271 1.26 -4.56 -14.53
CA GLU A 271 0.31 -3.93 -15.47
C GLU A 271 -0.52 -2.82 -14.81
N LEU A 272 -0.60 -2.78 -13.47
CA LEU A 272 -1.43 -1.83 -12.74
C LEU A 272 -1.02 -0.38 -13.02
N ARG A 273 0.29 -0.09 -13.06
CA ARG A 273 0.79 1.27 -13.36
C ARG A 273 0.21 1.82 -14.65
N GLY A 274 0.28 1.04 -15.75
CA GLY A 274 -0.20 1.47 -17.05
C GLY A 274 -1.68 1.81 -17.02
N ARG A 275 -2.48 0.98 -16.34
CA ARG A 275 -3.93 1.21 -16.16
C ARG A 275 -4.23 2.49 -15.39
N VAL A 276 -3.47 2.77 -14.33
CA VAL A 276 -3.61 4.02 -13.55
C VAL A 276 -3.23 5.23 -14.42
N GLU A 277 -2.11 5.19 -15.13
CA GLU A 277 -1.68 6.30 -15.98
C GLU A 277 -2.66 6.55 -17.15
N THR A 278 -3.22 5.49 -17.75
CA THR A 278 -4.29 5.60 -18.75
C THR A 278 -5.52 6.29 -18.17
N ALA A 279 -5.99 5.86 -16.99
CA ALA A 279 -7.16 6.47 -16.36
C ALA A 279 -6.94 7.97 -16.07
N LEU A 280 -5.78 8.30 -15.51
CA LEU A 280 -5.45 9.69 -15.19
C LEU A 280 -5.29 10.57 -16.44
N SER A 281 -4.85 10.02 -17.58
CA SER A 281 -4.67 10.79 -18.81
C SER A 281 -5.97 11.41 -19.34
N VAL A 282 -7.13 10.83 -19.00
CA VAL A 282 -8.45 11.36 -19.37
C VAL A 282 -8.77 12.66 -18.64
N THR A 283 -8.28 12.80 -17.41
CA THR A 283 -8.49 13.98 -16.56
C THR A 283 -7.30 14.92 -16.51
N ASP A 284 -6.14 14.48 -17.00
CA ASP A 284 -4.88 15.22 -16.93
C ASP A 284 -4.11 15.19 -18.28
N PRO A 285 -4.22 16.27 -19.07
CA PRO A 285 -3.53 16.40 -20.35
C PRO A 285 -2.00 16.30 -20.26
N GLN A 286 -1.39 16.59 -19.10
CA GLN A 286 0.06 16.48 -18.94
C GLN A 286 0.51 15.01 -18.90
N ILE A 287 -0.32 14.14 -18.30
CA ILE A 287 -0.07 12.70 -18.29
C ILE A 287 -0.27 12.14 -19.70
N GLU A 288 -1.31 12.57 -20.41
CA GLU A 288 -1.54 12.18 -21.81
C GLU A 288 -0.33 12.53 -22.70
N GLY A 289 0.17 13.77 -22.62
CA GLY A 289 1.33 14.21 -23.41
C GLY A 289 2.58 13.37 -23.12
N ARG A 290 2.79 12.98 -21.86
CA ARG A 290 3.89 12.08 -21.47
C ARG A 290 3.70 10.67 -22.03
N LEU A 291 2.48 10.12 -21.97
CA LEU A 291 2.19 8.79 -22.51
C LEU A 291 2.35 8.74 -24.03
N ARG A 292 1.92 9.79 -24.74
CA ARG A 292 2.17 9.95 -26.19
C ARG A 292 3.67 10.00 -26.51
N ALA A 293 4.45 10.75 -25.72
CA ALA A 293 5.90 10.82 -25.89
C ALA A 293 6.61 9.46 -25.65
N LEU A 294 6.00 8.58 -24.87
CA LEU A 294 6.48 7.22 -24.62
C LEU A 294 5.92 6.17 -25.61
N GLY A 295 5.02 6.56 -26.51
CA GLY A 295 4.40 5.67 -27.50
C GLY A 295 3.28 4.78 -26.94
N TYR A 296 2.72 5.10 -25.77
CA TYR A 296 1.58 4.37 -25.20
C TYR A 296 0.23 4.80 -25.77
N VAL A 297 0.16 5.98 -26.37
CA VAL A 297 -1.06 6.55 -26.96
C VAL A 297 -0.68 7.13 -28.32
N GLU A 298 -1.44 6.77 -29.37
CA GLU A 298 -1.31 7.30 -30.74
C GLU A 298 -1.87 8.72 -30.85
#